data_AF-C3ZVK5-F1
#
_entry.id   AF-C3ZVK5-F1
#
_cell.length_a   1.000
_cell.length_b   1.000
_cell.length_c   1.000
_cell.angle_alpha   90.00
_cell.angle_beta   90.00
_cell.angle_gamma   90.00
#
_symmetry.space_group_name_H-M   'P 1'
#
loop_
_entity.id
_entity.type
_entity.pdbx_description
1 polymer ?
#
loop_
_entity_poly.entity_id
_entity_poly.type
_entity_poly.pdbx_seq_one_letter_code
_entity_poly.pdbx_strand_id
1 'polypeptide(L)' 'LRVVIFNRLDCCSERLNPFNIHIGDSDQVSTNPKCGGDHQIVLTEPSISVSCPGMRGRYVAVRLPGSSRILTLCEVQVY' A
#
# COMPACT_ATOMS: atom_id res chain seq x y z
N LEU A 1 -4.91 1.86 13.41
CA LEU A 1 -4.78 2.35 12.03
C LEU A 1 -5.05 1.20 11.09
N ARG A 2 -6.04 1.35 10.21
CA ARG A 2 -6.38 0.38 9.17
C ARG A 2 -6.28 1.09 7.81
N VAL A 3 -5.58 0.48 6.87
CA VAL A 3 -5.42 1.01 5.51
C VAL A 3 -6.09 0.06 4.53
N VAL A 4 -7.02 0.56 3.72
CA VAL A 4 -7.70 -0.23 2.68
C VAL A 4 -7.24 0.27 1.33
N ILE A 5 -6.68 -0.64 0.53
CA ILE A 5 -6.16 -0.35 -0.81
C ILE A 5 -7.11 -0.95 -1.84
N PHE A 6 -7.61 -0.13 -2.76
CA PHE A 6 -8.42 -0.57 -3.89
C PHE A 6 -7.57 -0.63 -5.15
N ASN A 7 -7.52 -1.81 -5.77
CA ASN A 7 -6.74 -2.07 -6.97
C ASN A 7 -7.56 -1.80 -8.23
N ARG A 8 -6.85 -1.60 -9.35
CA ARG A 8 -7.45 -1.56 -10.68
C ARG A 8 -7.87 -2.97 -11.11
N LEU A 9 -9.08 -3.11 -11.66
CA LEU A 9 -9.64 -4.41 -12.05
C LEU A 9 -9.99 -4.56 -13.54
N ASP A 10 -10.06 -3.48 -14.31
CA ASP A 10 -10.38 -3.53 -15.75
C ASP A 10 -9.21 -4.08 -16.59
N CYS A 11 -7.97 -3.93 -16.12
CA CYS A 11 -6.79 -4.64 -16.58
C CYS A 11 -5.61 -4.42 -15.63
N CYS A 12 -4.53 -5.21 -15.80
CA CYS A 12 -3.23 -4.96 -15.18
C CYS A 12 -3.23 -5.01 -13.63
N SER A 13 -4.15 -5.76 -13.03
CA SER A 13 -4.29 -5.88 -11.58
C SER A 13 -3.03 -6.47 -10.92
N GLU A 14 -2.23 -7.23 -11.67
CA GLU A 14 -0.97 -7.81 -11.25
C GLU A 14 0.11 -6.76 -10.91
N ARG A 15 0.02 -5.55 -11.47
CA ARG A 15 1.06 -4.51 -11.33
C ARG A 15 1.26 -4.07 -9.88
N LEU A 16 0.20 -4.08 -9.08
CA LEU A 16 0.26 -3.68 -7.68
C LEU A 16 1.08 -4.68 -6.84
N ASN A 17 1.15 -5.96 -7.22
CA ASN A 17 1.78 -6.99 -6.41
C ASN A 17 3.28 -7.19 -6.73
N PRO A 18 4.14 -7.38 -5.72
CA PRO A 18 3.92 -7.06 -4.30
C PRO A 18 4.01 -5.55 -4.05
N PHE A 19 3.47 -5.07 -2.93
CA PHE A 19 3.61 -3.69 -2.45
C PHE A 19 3.87 -3.63 -0.94
N ASN A 20 4.40 -2.51 -0.45
CA ASN A 20 4.55 -2.22 0.97
C ASN A 20 3.76 -0.97 1.35
N ILE A 21 3.38 -0.89 2.62
CA ILE A 21 2.81 0.32 3.23
C ILE A 21 3.82 0.86 4.25
N HIS A 22 4.12 2.16 4.19
CA HIS A 22 4.97 2.86 5.15
C HIS A 22 4.17 3.96 5.84
N ILE A 23 4.33 4.10 7.15
CA ILE A 23 3.56 5.07 7.96
C ILE A 23 4.50 5.76 8.95
N GLY A 24 4.52 7.09 8.95
CA GLY A 24 5.35 7.89 9.85
C GLY A 24 5.25 9.38 9.59
N ASP A 25 6.08 10.18 10.26
CA ASP A 25 6.03 11.64 10.18
C ASP A 25 7.03 12.26 9.20
N SER A 26 7.92 11.46 8.62
CA SER A 26 8.86 11.93 7.61
C SER A 26 8.22 12.02 6.24
N ASP A 27 8.51 13.10 5.52
CA ASP A 27 8.22 13.28 4.09
C ASP A 27 9.09 12.38 3.20
N GLN A 28 10.27 11.99 3.68
CA GLN A 28 11.10 10.93 3.10
C GLN A 28 10.49 9.57 3.44
N VAL A 29 9.42 9.22 2.73
CA VAL A 29 8.60 8.01 2.91
C VAL A 29 9.41 6.72 3.15
N SER A 30 10.55 6.56 2.46
CA SER A 30 11.40 5.38 2.57
C SER A 30 12.01 5.17 3.96
N THR A 31 12.09 6.24 4.76
CA THR A 31 12.60 6.22 6.15
C THR A 31 11.53 5.87 7.18
N ASN A 32 10.25 6.01 6.82
CA ASN A 32 9.14 5.65 7.71
C ASN A 32 9.08 4.11 7.88
N PRO A 33 8.69 3.61 9.06
CA PRO A 33 8.58 2.18 9.30
C PRO A 33 7.52 1.54 8.40
N LYS A 34 7.76 0.29 8.00
CA LYS A 34 6.79 -0.52 7.24
C LYS A 34 5.67 -0.99 8.16
N CYS A 35 4.44 -0.90 7.68
CA CYS A 35 3.31 -1.63 8.23
C CYS A 35 3.39 -3.10 7.78
N GLY A 36 4.01 -3.93 8.61
CA GLY A 36 4.25 -5.34 8.29
C GLY A 36 5.31 -5.50 7.19
N GLY A 37 5.03 -6.38 6.22
CA GLY A 37 5.95 -6.73 5.13
C GLY A 37 5.39 -6.42 3.75
N ASP A 38 5.69 -7.31 2.81
CA ASP A 38 5.14 -7.30 1.45
C ASP A 38 3.69 -7.78 1.49
N HIS A 39 2.80 -6.93 0.99
CA HIS A 39 1.37 -7.20 0.83
C HIS A 39 1.07 -7.59 -0.62
N GLN A 40 0.05 -8.42 -0.78
CA GLN A 40 -0.48 -8.81 -2.07
C GLN A 40 -2.00 -8.82 -2.02
N ILE A 41 -2.63 -8.34 -3.09
CA ILE A 41 -4.06 -8.50 -3.30
C ILE A 41 -4.31 -9.68 -4.24
N VAL A 42 -5.27 -10.54 -3.93
CA VAL A 42 -5.70 -11.56 -4.89
C VAL A 42 -6.24 -10.84 -6.14
N LEU A 43 -5.82 -11.25 -7.34
CA LEU A 43 -6.06 -10.47 -8.57
C LEU A 43 -7.55 -10.27 -8.92
N THR A 44 -8.43 -11.11 -8.37
CA THR A 44 -9.89 -11.03 -8.52
C THR A 44 -10.57 -10.17 -7.46
N GLU A 45 -9.86 -9.77 -6.40
CA GLU A 45 -10.41 -8.96 -5.32
C GLU A 45 -10.22 -7.47 -5.60
N PRO A 46 -11.24 -6.63 -5.36
CA PRO A 46 -11.15 -5.19 -5.62
C PRO A 46 -10.30 -4.47 -4.59
N SER A 47 -10.19 -5.01 -3.38
CA SER A 47 -9.45 -4.37 -2.29
C SER A 47 -8.81 -5.34 -1.33
N ILE A 48 -7.84 -4.82 -0.58
CA ILE A 48 -7.23 -5.48 0.58
C ILE A 48 -7.26 -4.53 1.77
N SER A 49 -7.64 -5.05 2.93
CA SER A 49 -7.59 -4.33 4.21
C SER A 49 -6.35 -4.76 4.99
N VAL A 50 -5.41 -3.82 5.19
CA VAL A 50 -4.18 -4.03 5.95
C VAL A 50 -4.32 -3.41 7.34
N SER A 51 -4.09 -4.23 8.36
CA SER A 51 -4.05 -3.79 9.76
C SER A 51 -2.65 -3.31 10.14
N CYS A 52 -2.54 -2.06 10.62
CA CYS A 52 -1.31 -1.42 11.05
C CYS A 52 -1.38 -1.06 12.54
N PRO A 53 -1.35 -2.05 13.45
CA PRO A 53 -1.57 -1.81 14.87
C PRO A 53 -0.47 -0.95 15.48
N GLY A 54 -0.86 0.00 16.34
CA GLY A 54 0.09 0.86 17.07
C GLY A 54 0.82 1.92 16.21
N MET A 55 0.70 1.88 14.89
CA MET A 55 1.35 2.85 14.01
C MET A 55 0.64 4.20 14.05
N ARG A 56 1.44 5.26 14.06
CA ARG A 56 1.01 6.66 14.02
C ARG A 56 1.93 7.43 13.08
N GLY A 57 1.39 8.40 12.36
CA GLY A 57 2.18 9.22 11.47
C GLY A 57 1.32 10.15 10.62
N ARG A 58 1.93 11.23 10.14
CA ARG A 58 1.33 12.19 9.21
C ARG A 58 1.23 11.65 7.78
N TYR A 59 2.13 10.76 7.37
CA TYR A 59 2.22 10.24 6.01
C TYR A 59 1.90 8.75 5.98
N VAL A 60 1.07 8.36 5.01
CA VAL A 60 0.83 6.97 4.61
C VAL A 60 1.29 6.84 3.16
N ALA A 61 2.14 5.87 2.88
CA ALA A 61 2.63 5.66 1.53
C ALA A 61 2.55 4.21 1.10
N VAL A 62 2.14 4.02 -0.14
CA VAL A 62 2.13 2.73 -0.84
C VAL A 62 3.32 2.69 -1.78
N ARG A 63 4.16 1.67 -1.66
CA ARG A 63 5.40 1.55 -2.43
C ARG A 63 5.50 0.21 -3.11
N LEU A 64 5.90 0.22 -4.38
CA LEU A 64 6.27 -0.98 -5.12
C LEU A 64 7.78 -1.24 -4.93
N PRO A 65 8.21 -2.34 -4.31
CA PRO A 65 9.62 -2.73 -4.33
C PRO A 65 10.07 -3.08 -5.75
N GLY A 66 11.32 -2.74 -6.07
CA GLY A 66 11.90 -2.88 -7.42
C GLY A 66 11.93 -1.57 -8.21
N SER A 67 12.61 -1.59 -9.35
CA SER A 67 12.73 -0.45 -10.28
C SER A 67 11.73 -0.55 -11.43
N SER A 68 11.37 0.60 -12.01
CA SER A 68 10.58 0.69 -13.25
C SER A 68 9.20 0.01 -13.19
N ARG A 69 8.57 0.01 -12.01
CA ARG A 69 7.20 -0.50 -11.81
C ARG A 69 6.18 0.62 -11.86
N ILE A 70 4.99 0.30 -12.36
CA ILE A 70 3.87 1.24 -12.47
C ILE A 70 2.92 1.03 -11.29
N LEU A 71 2.80 2.04 -10.44
CA LEU A 71 1.81 2.07 -9.36
C LEU A 71 0.49 2.66 -9.88
N THR A 72 -0.60 1.92 -9.70
CA THR A 72 -1.95 2.40 -9.98
C THR A 72 -2.83 1.99 -8.81
N LEU A 73 -3.56 2.96 -8.27
CA LEU A 73 -4.46 2.78 -7.13
C LEU A 73 -5.79 3.42 -7.51
N CYS A 74 -6.89 2.72 -7.30
CA CYS A 74 -8.22 3.30 -7.50
C CYS A 74 -8.61 4.16 -6.30
N GLU A 75 -8.33 3.70 -5.09
CA GLU A 75 -8.66 4.39 -3.85
C GLU A 75 -7.71 3.93 -2.73
N VAL A 76 -7.40 4.83 -1.80
CA VAL A 76 -6.68 4.52 -0.56
C VAL A 76 -7.46 5.12 0.61
N GLN A 77 -7.99 4.26 1.47
CA GLN A 77 -8.74 4.69 2.65
C GLN A 77 -7.92 4.43 3.92
N VAL A 78 -7.89 5.41 4.81
CA VAL A 78 -7.16 5.36 6.08
C VAL A 78 -8.13 5.61 7.23
N TYR A 79 -8.15 4.69 8.19
CA TYR A 79 -9.03 4.69 9.37
C TYR A 79 -8.25 4.63 10.68
#